data_AF-A0E8Q9-F1
#
_entry.id   AF-A0E8Q9-F1
#
_cell.length_a   1.000
_cell.length_b   1.000
_cell.length_c   1.000
_cell.angle_alpha   90.00
_cell.angle_beta   90.00
_cell.angle_gamma   90.00
#
_symmetry.space_group_name_H-M   'P 1'
#
loop_
_entity.id
_entity.type
_entity.pdbx_description
1 polymer ?
#
loop_
_entity_poly.entity_id
_entity_poly.type
_entity_poly.pdbx_seq_one_letter_code
_entity_poly.pdbx_strand_id
1 'polypeptide(L)'
;MQKKNIREFDSFFDKRVKVVSNIIHSNVLNHKLIEEAKLKELLLENKTSEYIEELIKKKKYSTAYRFMNALQYDTVSYQELVYSMATNDMKLQSKIIREQHLDTKDNQKVLNHLHGESMRFFIFRAEIPIQKVEELFLGDESKLQFLVENYFTSNKQIAIQIAKRNNIKVQNPQIQQEIDNCTNVTENALLKNDDFLPSEVILKTKNANDYVLLKNFNISREDVYLIEDEAQLTDEIIEEILNAPQTGIDTESFQEIPQTKFTSRMNKVCLLQIALPQKIFILNSANLTSSCKYQQFLVKYATSNALKIGQNLRQDFLSLLGQIRASGVQLNQIIELSELFQQKFPQEKKTNLSFQCSKLLGKELDKVEQISNWQRRPLRNAQIHYAALDAYICLHLYNLYKQ
;
A
#
# COMPACT_ATOMS: atom_id res chain seq x y z
N MET A 1 -10.87 55.74 -39.03
CA MET A 1 -10.75 54.42 -38.37
C MET A 1 -11.59 54.43 -37.09
N GLN A 2 -12.89 54.70 -37.19
CA GLN A 2 -14.03 53.78 -37.32
C GLN A 2 -14.33 52.92 -36.07
N LYS A 3 -15.43 53.29 -35.38
CA LYS A 3 -16.19 52.53 -34.36
C LYS A 3 -16.50 51.07 -34.75
N LYS A 4 -16.33 50.70 -36.03
CA LYS A 4 -16.44 49.35 -36.56
C LYS A 4 -15.34 48.42 -36.01
N ASN A 5 -14.12 48.94 -35.82
CA ASN A 5 -13.02 48.20 -35.17
C ASN A 5 -13.27 47.97 -33.68
N ILE A 6 -13.92 48.89 -32.96
CA ILE A 6 -14.20 48.72 -31.52
C ILE A 6 -15.27 47.65 -31.29
N ARG A 7 -16.36 47.61 -32.08
CA ARG A 7 -17.39 46.56 -31.93
C ARG A 7 -16.92 45.18 -32.38
N GLU A 8 -16.07 45.10 -33.41
CA GLU A 8 -15.45 43.83 -33.81
C GLU A 8 -14.37 43.39 -32.81
N PHE A 9 -13.60 44.33 -32.24
CA PHE A 9 -12.67 44.05 -31.14
C PHE A 9 -13.43 43.62 -29.89
N ASP A 10 -14.50 44.32 -29.48
CA ASP A 10 -15.39 43.97 -28.36
C ASP A 10 -16.09 42.64 -28.60
N SER A 11 -16.53 42.31 -29.82
CA SER A 11 -17.13 41.03 -30.19
C SER A 11 -16.11 39.88 -30.21
N PHE A 12 -14.87 40.14 -30.64
CA PHE A 12 -13.77 39.18 -30.62
C PHE A 12 -13.24 38.96 -29.19
N PHE A 13 -13.17 40.04 -28.40
CA PHE A 13 -12.94 40.02 -26.96
C PHE A 13 -14.07 39.28 -26.25
N ASP A 14 -15.35 39.54 -26.56
CA ASP A 14 -16.50 38.86 -25.95
C ASP A 14 -16.54 37.38 -26.28
N LYS A 15 -16.05 36.95 -27.45
CA LYS A 15 -15.95 35.51 -27.77
C LYS A 15 -14.82 34.84 -26.99
N ARG A 16 -13.63 35.44 -26.89
CA ARG A 16 -12.54 34.91 -26.05
C ARG A 16 -12.91 34.99 -24.57
N VAL A 17 -13.45 36.11 -24.10
CA VAL A 17 -13.96 36.33 -22.75
C VAL A 17 -15.16 35.44 -22.47
N LYS A 18 -16.05 35.08 -23.41
CA LYS A 18 -17.11 34.07 -23.16
C LYS A 18 -16.58 32.65 -23.08
N VAL A 19 -15.60 32.28 -23.90
CA VAL A 19 -14.97 30.95 -23.82
C VAL A 19 -14.19 30.83 -22.51
N VAL A 20 -13.40 31.87 -22.19
CA VAL A 20 -12.63 31.99 -20.94
C VAL A 20 -13.56 32.15 -19.73
N SER A 21 -14.65 32.93 -19.82
CA SER A 21 -15.67 33.07 -18.78
C SER A 21 -16.44 31.76 -18.60
N ASN A 22 -16.80 30.99 -19.63
CA ASN A 22 -17.47 29.70 -19.42
C ASN A 22 -16.53 28.66 -18.76
N ILE A 23 -15.23 28.69 -19.08
CA ILE A 23 -14.19 27.85 -18.45
C ILE A 23 -13.89 28.30 -17.00
N ILE A 24 -13.93 29.61 -16.73
CA ILE A 24 -13.64 30.19 -15.40
C ILE A 24 -14.89 30.23 -14.50
N HIS A 25 -16.08 30.45 -15.04
CA HIS A 25 -17.34 30.53 -14.29
C HIS A 25 -17.68 29.15 -13.70
N SER A 26 -17.37 28.08 -14.43
CA SER A 26 -17.48 26.70 -13.94
C SER A 26 -16.49 26.35 -12.81
N ASN A 27 -15.27 26.91 -12.81
CA ASN A 27 -14.17 26.47 -11.92
C ASN A 27 -13.71 27.47 -10.83
N VAL A 28 -13.86 28.78 -11.03
CA VAL A 28 -13.33 29.82 -10.12
C VAL A 28 -14.45 30.54 -9.40
N LEU A 29 -15.50 30.93 -10.13
CA LEU A 29 -16.64 31.66 -9.57
C LEU A 29 -17.62 30.74 -8.82
N ASN A 30 -17.89 29.55 -9.36
CA ASN A 30 -18.70 28.52 -8.65
C ASN A 30 -18.10 28.12 -7.28
N HIS A 31 -16.79 28.27 -7.11
CA HIS A 31 -16.10 28.01 -5.84
C HIS A 31 -15.89 29.28 -4.98
N LYS A 32 -16.49 30.42 -5.35
CA LYS A 32 -16.37 31.73 -4.67
C LYS A 32 -14.92 32.20 -4.46
N LEU A 33 -14.01 31.90 -5.39
CA LEU A 33 -12.60 32.25 -5.25
C LEU A 33 -12.31 33.75 -5.47
N ILE A 34 -13.13 34.42 -6.28
CA ILE A 34 -13.08 35.86 -6.57
C ILE A 34 -14.48 36.33 -7.00
N GLU A 35 -14.74 37.63 -6.93
CA GLU A 35 -15.94 38.22 -7.52
C GLU A 35 -15.82 38.32 -9.04
N GLU A 36 -16.94 38.12 -9.75
CA GLU A 36 -16.98 38.17 -11.22
C GLU A 36 -16.53 39.53 -11.77
N ALA A 37 -16.91 40.62 -11.13
CA ALA A 37 -16.53 41.98 -11.53
C ALA A 37 -15.00 42.16 -11.49
N LYS A 38 -14.36 41.76 -10.38
CA LYS A 38 -12.91 41.83 -10.21
C LYS A 38 -12.17 40.92 -11.19
N LEU A 39 -12.70 39.73 -11.49
CA LEU A 39 -12.10 38.85 -12.48
C LEU A 39 -12.13 39.47 -13.90
N LYS A 40 -13.25 40.09 -14.28
CA LYS A 40 -13.39 40.78 -15.57
C LYS A 40 -12.38 41.90 -15.70
N GLU A 41 -12.21 42.71 -14.65
CA GLU A 41 -11.20 43.77 -14.58
C GLU A 41 -9.78 43.21 -14.79
N LEU A 42 -9.39 42.18 -14.04
CA LEU A 42 -8.06 41.56 -14.16
C LEU A 42 -7.78 41.00 -15.57
N LEU A 43 -8.79 40.43 -16.24
CA LEU A 43 -8.67 39.92 -17.60
C LEU A 43 -8.56 41.04 -18.64
N LEU A 44 -9.36 42.10 -18.50
CA LEU A 44 -9.33 43.27 -19.39
C LEU A 44 -8.00 44.03 -19.29
N GLU A 45 -7.45 44.14 -18.09
CA GLU A 45 -6.19 44.83 -17.83
C GLU A 45 -4.94 43.95 -17.98
N ASN A 46 -5.11 42.65 -18.29
CA ASN A 46 -4.04 41.67 -18.37
C ASN A 46 -3.19 41.55 -17.08
N LYS A 47 -3.83 41.71 -15.91
CA LYS A 47 -3.20 41.72 -14.57
C LYS A 47 -3.37 40.41 -13.79
N THR A 48 -3.80 39.34 -14.43
CA THR A 48 -4.02 38.04 -13.76
C THR A 48 -2.74 37.46 -13.14
N SER A 49 -1.57 37.67 -13.76
CA SER A 49 -0.27 37.27 -13.19
C SER A 49 0.05 38.00 -11.90
N GLU A 50 -0.11 39.33 -11.89
CA GLU A 50 0.11 40.18 -10.71
C GLU A 50 -0.80 39.75 -9.55
N TYR A 51 -2.05 39.38 -9.86
CA TYR A 51 -2.99 38.87 -8.87
C TYR A 51 -2.58 37.50 -8.31
N ILE A 52 -2.06 36.59 -9.14
CA ILE A 52 -1.52 35.29 -8.66
C ILE A 52 -0.31 35.54 -7.75
N GLU A 53 0.61 36.42 -8.12
CA GLU A 53 1.73 36.81 -7.28
C GLU A 53 1.27 37.44 -5.95
N GLU A 54 0.25 38.29 -5.98
CA GLU A 54 -0.36 38.87 -4.78
C GLU A 54 -0.93 37.79 -3.86
N LEU A 55 -1.61 36.79 -4.43
CA LEU A 55 -2.11 35.63 -3.67
C LEU A 55 -0.97 34.84 -3.04
N ILE A 56 0.13 34.61 -3.78
CA ILE A 56 1.33 33.93 -3.27
C ILE A 56 1.97 34.73 -2.13
N LYS A 57 2.15 36.05 -2.30
CA LYS A 57 2.66 36.96 -1.25
C LYS A 57 1.78 36.94 0.00
N LYS A 58 0.46 36.81 -0.18
CA LYS A 58 -0.53 36.65 0.90
C LYS A 58 -0.67 35.21 1.43
N LYS A 59 0.18 34.28 0.98
CA LYS A 59 0.17 32.84 1.34
C LYS A 59 -1.17 32.14 1.04
N LYS A 60 -1.95 32.64 0.09
CA LYS A 60 -3.21 32.05 -0.39
C LYS A 60 -2.95 31.00 -1.47
N TYR A 61 -2.04 30.06 -1.19
CA TYR A 61 -1.51 29.12 -2.17
C TYR A 61 -2.57 28.21 -2.82
N SER A 62 -3.54 27.72 -2.06
CA SER A 62 -4.62 26.88 -2.63
C SER A 62 -5.47 27.67 -3.62
N THR A 63 -5.68 28.96 -3.38
CA THR A 63 -6.42 29.83 -4.29
C THR A 63 -5.57 30.11 -5.53
N ALA A 64 -4.29 30.46 -5.35
CA ALA A 64 -3.34 30.65 -6.43
C ALA A 64 -3.28 29.43 -7.37
N TYR A 65 -3.12 28.22 -6.82
CA TYR A 65 -3.09 26.98 -7.61
C TYR A 65 -4.37 26.75 -8.43
N ARG A 66 -5.55 26.99 -7.84
CA ARG A 66 -6.82 26.88 -8.57
C ARG A 66 -6.93 27.89 -9.70
N PHE A 67 -6.46 29.11 -9.49
CA PHE A 67 -6.39 30.14 -10.53
C PHE A 67 -5.46 29.73 -11.67
N MET A 68 -4.26 29.24 -11.35
CA MET A 68 -3.30 28.76 -12.35
C MET A 68 -3.88 27.63 -13.21
N ASN A 69 -4.52 26.62 -12.60
CA ASN A 69 -5.17 25.52 -13.32
C ASN A 69 -6.32 25.99 -14.22
N ALA A 70 -7.14 26.93 -13.74
CA ALA A 70 -8.31 27.40 -14.49
C ALA A 70 -7.91 28.28 -15.69
N LEU A 71 -6.80 29.01 -15.56
CA LEU A 71 -6.35 29.96 -16.57
C LEU A 71 -5.30 29.40 -17.54
N GLN A 72 -4.73 28.21 -17.24
CA GLN A 72 -3.64 27.59 -18.02
C GLN A 72 -2.50 28.59 -18.30
N TYR A 73 -2.10 29.32 -17.25
CA TYR A 73 -1.24 30.50 -17.38
C TYR A 73 0.25 30.14 -17.28
N ASP A 74 1.10 30.79 -18.09
CA ASP A 74 2.53 30.45 -18.27
C ASP A 74 3.53 31.35 -17.50
N THR A 75 3.07 32.32 -16.70
CA THR A 75 3.97 33.35 -16.12
C THR A 75 4.61 32.97 -14.79
N VAL A 76 3.88 32.25 -13.92
CA VAL A 76 4.43 31.64 -12.71
C VAL A 76 4.41 30.14 -12.94
N SER A 77 5.57 29.51 -12.89
CA SER A 77 5.61 28.05 -13.00
C SER A 77 5.01 27.42 -11.74
N TYR A 78 4.36 26.26 -11.89
CA TYR A 78 3.93 25.47 -10.73
C TYR A 78 5.08 25.14 -9.77
N GLN A 79 6.31 25.07 -10.29
CA GLN A 79 7.51 24.85 -9.49
C GLN A 79 7.84 26.04 -8.58
N GLU A 80 7.75 27.27 -9.08
CA GLU A 80 7.93 28.49 -8.26
C GLU A 80 6.85 28.59 -7.18
N LEU A 81 5.61 28.23 -7.51
CA LEU A 81 4.54 28.15 -6.51
C LEU A 81 4.89 27.14 -5.41
N VAL A 82 5.39 25.95 -5.76
CA VAL A 82 5.81 24.93 -4.77
C VAL A 82 6.97 25.45 -3.91
N TYR A 83 7.96 26.12 -4.49
CA TYR A 83 9.10 26.70 -3.75
C TYR A 83 8.71 27.85 -2.82
N SER A 84 7.65 28.59 -3.14
CA SER A 84 7.14 29.68 -2.30
C SER A 84 6.47 29.20 -1.00
N MET A 85 6.14 27.91 -0.90
CA MET A 85 5.41 27.31 0.22
C MET A 85 6.33 26.83 1.36
N ALA A 86 5.81 26.86 2.58
CA ALA A 86 6.50 26.34 3.76
C ALA A 86 6.12 24.88 4.06
N THR A 87 6.82 24.25 5.01
CA THR A 87 6.63 22.83 5.38
C THR A 87 5.19 22.49 5.81
N ASN A 88 4.47 23.44 6.42
CA ASN A 88 3.06 23.27 6.81
C ASN A 88 2.11 23.13 5.61
N ASP A 89 2.53 23.54 4.42
CA ASP A 89 1.75 23.46 3.18
C ASP A 89 2.07 22.20 2.35
N MET A 90 2.83 21.24 2.89
CA MET A 90 3.30 20.05 2.16
C MET A 90 2.18 19.17 1.58
N LYS A 91 0.98 19.18 2.17
CA LYS A 91 -0.19 18.53 1.58
C LYS A 91 -0.55 19.13 0.21
N LEU A 92 -0.46 20.45 0.08
CA LEU A 92 -0.69 21.15 -1.18
C LEU A 92 0.51 21.01 -2.12
N GLN A 93 1.75 21.16 -1.62
CA GLN A 93 2.96 20.95 -2.44
C GLN A 93 2.95 19.57 -3.10
N SER A 94 2.71 18.50 -2.32
CA SER A 94 2.64 17.13 -2.85
C SER A 94 1.50 16.91 -3.85
N LYS A 95 0.38 17.63 -3.68
CA LYS A 95 -0.73 17.61 -4.64
C LYS A 95 -0.30 18.22 -5.98
N ILE A 96 0.30 19.41 -5.94
CA ILE A 96 0.72 20.16 -7.13
C ILE A 96 1.79 19.38 -7.90
N ILE A 97 2.85 18.91 -7.23
CA ILE A 97 3.93 18.13 -7.85
C ILE A 97 3.35 16.94 -8.64
N ARG A 98 2.40 16.21 -8.03
CA ARG A 98 1.79 15.03 -8.66
C ARG A 98 0.87 15.38 -9.82
N GLU A 99 -0.02 16.36 -9.64
CA GLU A 99 -1.03 16.71 -10.64
C GLU A 99 -0.43 17.41 -11.86
N GLN A 100 0.67 18.14 -11.66
CA GLN A 100 1.37 18.89 -12.72
C GLN A 100 2.59 18.14 -13.24
N HIS A 101 2.81 16.89 -12.80
CA HIS A 101 3.93 16.06 -13.22
C HIS A 101 5.32 16.74 -13.09
N LEU A 102 5.53 17.49 -12.01
CA LEU A 102 6.80 18.16 -11.75
C LEU A 102 7.90 17.15 -11.42
N ASP A 103 9.14 17.44 -11.79
CA ASP A 103 10.26 16.53 -11.53
C ASP A 103 10.46 16.36 -10.01
N THR A 104 10.44 15.11 -9.57
CA THR A 104 10.69 14.72 -8.19
C THR A 104 12.08 15.11 -7.70
N LYS A 105 13.08 15.18 -8.59
CA LYS A 105 14.46 15.56 -8.24
C LYS A 105 14.54 16.99 -7.72
N ASP A 106 13.75 17.89 -8.31
CA ASP A 106 13.67 19.30 -7.91
C ASP A 106 12.90 19.48 -6.59
N ASN A 107 12.18 18.46 -6.15
CA ASN A 107 11.28 18.53 -5.01
C ASN A 107 11.70 17.62 -3.84
N GLN A 108 12.98 17.24 -3.77
CA GLN A 108 13.50 16.26 -2.82
C GLN A 108 13.18 16.58 -1.35
N LYS A 109 13.08 17.87 -0.99
CA LYS A 109 12.67 18.29 0.36
C LYS A 109 11.27 17.79 0.73
N VAL A 110 10.31 17.89 -0.21
CA VAL A 110 8.93 17.41 -0.01
C VAL A 110 8.92 15.88 0.05
N LEU A 111 9.65 15.23 -0.87
CA LEU A 111 9.74 13.77 -0.89
C LEU A 111 10.34 13.21 0.41
N ASN A 112 11.48 13.75 0.86
CA ASN A 112 12.14 13.33 2.10
C ASN A 112 11.24 13.51 3.32
N HIS A 113 10.47 14.60 3.38
CA HIS A 113 9.52 14.79 4.47
C HIS A 113 8.40 13.73 4.44
N LEU A 114 7.79 13.48 3.28
CA LEU A 114 6.76 12.45 3.14
C LEU A 114 7.29 11.05 3.43
N HIS A 115 8.53 10.76 3.03
CA HIS A 115 9.23 9.52 3.37
C HIS A 115 9.37 9.39 4.90
N GLY A 116 9.83 10.45 5.57
CA GLY A 116 9.95 10.49 7.03
C GLY A 116 8.62 10.30 7.75
N GLU A 117 7.55 10.98 7.31
CA GLU A 117 6.21 10.84 7.90
C GLU A 117 5.64 9.43 7.68
N SER A 118 5.89 8.82 6.52
CA SER A 118 5.50 7.44 6.24
C SER A 118 6.26 6.44 7.11
N MET A 119 7.57 6.59 7.28
CA MET A 119 8.34 5.75 8.22
C MET A 119 7.85 5.92 9.67
N ARG A 120 7.59 7.17 10.11
CA ARG A 120 7.02 7.43 11.45
C ARG A 120 5.65 6.79 11.66
N PHE A 121 4.84 6.69 10.61
CA PHE A 121 3.58 5.96 10.68
C PHE A 121 3.83 4.49 11.07
N PHE A 122 4.76 3.79 10.42
CA PHE A 122 5.10 2.40 10.79
C PHE A 122 5.68 2.28 12.20
N ILE A 123 6.53 3.23 12.60
CA ILE A 123 7.17 3.20 13.92
C ILE A 123 6.18 3.46 15.06
N PHE A 124 5.18 4.34 14.87
CA PHE A 124 4.36 4.86 15.98
C PHE A 124 2.85 4.66 15.83
N ARG A 125 2.33 4.39 14.63
CA ARG A 125 0.88 4.44 14.34
C ARG A 125 0.32 3.22 13.63
N ALA A 126 1.16 2.36 13.06
CA ALA A 126 0.72 1.16 12.38
C ALA A 126 0.25 0.03 13.32
N GLU A 127 0.27 0.26 14.64
CA GLU A 127 -0.15 -0.70 15.67
C GLU A 127 0.55 -2.07 15.57
N ILE A 128 1.76 -2.12 14.98
CA ILE A 128 2.59 -3.31 14.92
C ILE A 128 3.72 -3.25 15.96
N PRO A 129 4.17 -4.40 16.50
CA PRO A 129 5.29 -4.45 17.43
C PRO A 129 6.57 -3.87 16.83
N ILE A 130 7.39 -3.20 17.64
CA ILE A 130 8.63 -2.57 17.18
C ILE A 130 9.64 -3.58 16.61
N GLN A 131 9.61 -4.82 17.10
CA GLN A 131 10.37 -5.95 16.56
C GLN A 131 10.00 -6.22 15.10
N LYS A 132 8.74 -6.04 14.74
CA LYS A 132 8.25 -6.19 13.36
C LYS A 132 8.72 -5.03 12.48
N VAL A 133 8.74 -3.80 13.01
CA VAL A 133 9.27 -2.64 12.29
C VAL A 133 10.78 -2.80 12.02
N GLU A 134 11.54 -3.27 12.99
CA GLU A 134 12.96 -3.63 12.80
C GLU A 134 13.10 -4.66 11.68
N GLU A 135 12.33 -5.77 11.73
CA GLU A 135 12.35 -6.81 10.69
C GLU A 135 12.05 -6.23 9.29
N LEU A 136 11.04 -5.37 9.18
CA LEU A 136 10.66 -4.71 7.92
C LEU A 136 11.80 -3.88 7.34
N PHE A 137 12.62 -3.27 8.18
CA PHE A 137 13.71 -2.37 7.76
C PHE A 137 15.07 -3.05 7.64
N LEU A 138 15.20 -4.32 8.04
CA LEU A 138 16.44 -5.08 7.87
C LEU A 138 16.98 -4.97 6.44
N GLY A 139 18.30 -4.89 6.30
CA GLY A 139 18.97 -4.75 5.00
C GLY A 139 18.94 -3.33 4.41
N ASP A 140 18.30 -2.37 5.07
CA ASP A 140 18.31 -0.95 4.71
C ASP A 140 18.83 -0.11 5.88
N GLU A 141 20.13 0.19 5.84
CA GLU A 141 20.81 0.95 6.91
C GLU A 141 20.18 2.31 7.16
N SER A 142 19.67 2.96 6.10
CA SER A 142 19.07 4.29 6.21
C SER A 142 17.75 4.25 6.98
N LYS A 143 16.91 3.22 6.73
CA LYS A 143 15.65 3.02 7.45
C LYS A 143 15.90 2.61 8.89
N LEU A 144 16.88 1.76 9.14
CA LEU A 144 17.25 1.36 10.50
C LEU A 144 17.84 2.53 11.29
N GLN A 145 18.70 3.36 10.69
CA GLN A 145 19.18 4.60 11.30
C GLN A 145 18.01 5.52 11.67
N PHE A 146 17.08 5.75 10.73
CA PHE A 146 15.89 6.55 10.98
C PHE A 146 15.02 5.99 12.11
N LEU A 147 14.82 4.67 12.14
CA LEU A 147 14.09 3.97 13.20
C LEU A 147 14.74 4.22 14.57
N VAL A 148 16.06 3.99 14.68
CA VAL A 148 16.80 4.18 15.95
C VAL A 148 16.67 5.62 16.43
N GLU A 149 16.95 6.60 15.56
CA GLU A 149 16.96 8.01 15.94
C GLU A 149 15.57 8.52 16.37
N ASN A 150 14.51 8.11 15.68
CA ASN A 150 13.17 8.57 16.01
C ASN A 150 12.59 7.81 17.22
N TYR A 151 12.88 6.51 17.36
CA TYR A 151 12.31 5.68 18.44
C TYR A 151 13.07 5.82 19.77
N PHE A 152 14.30 6.33 19.77
CA PHE A 152 15.12 6.50 20.98
C PHE A 152 14.42 7.28 22.08
N THR A 153 13.68 8.35 21.73
CA THR A 153 12.96 9.17 22.71
C THR A 153 11.80 8.42 23.36
N SER A 154 11.17 7.50 22.64
CA SER A 154 10.07 6.68 23.15
C SER A 154 10.57 5.50 23.98
N ASN A 155 11.63 4.82 23.52
CA ASN A 155 12.26 3.74 24.26
C ASN A 155 13.75 3.63 23.94
N LYS A 156 14.56 4.32 24.74
CA LYS A 156 16.03 4.36 24.63
C LYS A 156 16.65 2.96 24.58
N GLN A 157 16.22 2.07 25.49
CA GLN A 157 16.80 0.73 25.59
C GLN A 157 16.57 -0.06 24.31
N ILE A 158 15.33 -0.11 23.80
CA ILE A 158 15.03 -0.86 22.57
C ILE A 158 15.76 -0.25 21.36
N ALA A 159 15.80 1.08 21.23
CA ALA A 159 16.48 1.73 20.11
C ALA A 159 17.99 1.40 20.08
N ILE A 160 18.66 1.43 21.24
CA ILE A 160 20.06 1.02 21.36
C ILE A 160 20.25 -0.44 20.93
N GLN A 161 19.35 -1.32 21.38
CA GLN A 161 19.42 -2.74 21.05
C GLN A 161 19.24 -2.99 19.54
N ILE A 162 18.30 -2.28 18.88
CA ILE A 162 18.13 -2.32 17.42
C ILE A 162 19.42 -1.88 16.72
N ALA A 163 20.02 -0.76 17.17
CA ALA A 163 21.24 -0.25 16.56
C ALA A 163 22.39 -1.27 16.68
N LYS A 164 22.58 -1.84 17.86
CA LYS A 164 23.64 -2.84 18.12
C LYS A 164 23.45 -4.12 17.34
N ARG A 165 22.23 -4.69 17.31
CA ARG A 165 21.93 -5.91 16.54
C ARG A 165 22.27 -5.78 15.06
N ASN A 166 22.03 -4.60 14.50
CA ASN A 166 22.14 -4.34 13.07
C ASN A 166 23.40 -3.54 12.69
N ASN A 167 24.33 -3.32 13.63
CA ASN A 167 25.56 -2.54 13.43
C ASN A 167 25.33 -1.13 12.86
N ILE A 168 24.26 -0.46 13.31
CA ILE A 168 23.85 0.86 12.81
C ILE A 168 24.55 1.98 13.58
N LYS A 169 25.12 2.92 12.82
CA LYS A 169 25.59 4.20 13.33
C LYS A 169 24.53 5.27 13.12
N VAL A 170 24.40 6.20 14.05
CA VAL A 170 23.45 7.31 14.01
C VAL A 170 24.17 8.65 13.95
N GLN A 171 23.48 9.67 13.45
CA GLN A 171 24.04 11.01 13.26
C GLN A 171 24.08 11.79 14.58
N ASN A 172 23.13 11.55 15.49
CA ASN A 172 23.09 12.24 16.78
C ASN A 172 24.23 11.73 17.69
N PRO A 173 25.21 12.57 18.09
CA PRO A 173 26.37 12.14 18.87
C PRO A 173 26.01 11.59 20.26
N GLN A 174 24.96 12.11 20.89
CA GLN A 174 24.51 11.64 22.21
C GLN A 174 23.92 10.23 22.10
N ILE A 175 23.10 9.99 21.07
CA ILE A 175 22.55 8.65 20.82
C ILE A 175 23.67 7.68 20.47
N GLN A 176 24.64 8.10 19.64
CA GLN A 176 25.78 7.26 19.26
C GLN A 176 26.62 6.84 20.48
N GLN A 177 26.91 7.77 21.40
CA GLN A 177 27.64 7.46 22.62
C GLN A 177 26.93 6.40 23.47
N GLU A 178 25.61 6.48 23.59
CA GLU A 178 24.78 5.50 24.32
C GLU A 178 24.78 4.13 23.64
N ILE A 179 24.78 4.11 22.31
CA ILE A 179 24.94 2.88 21.53
C ILE A 179 26.32 2.28 21.77
N ASP A 180 27.38 3.07 21.72
CA ASP A 180 28.76 2.60 21.90
C ASP A 180 28.99 2.00 23.30
N ASN A 181 28.43 2.65 24.33
CA ASN A 181 28.51 2.21 25.73
C ASN A 181 27.73 0.91 26.02
N CYS A 182 26.80 0.50 25.15
CA CYS A 182 26.04 -0.72 25.36
C CYS A 182 26.90 -1.95 25.06
N THR A 183 27.10 -2.82 26.04
CA THR A 183 27.90 -4.05 25.91
C THR A 183 27.04 -5.31 25.70
N ASN A 184 25.81 -5.31 26.19
CA ASN A 184 24.90 -6.45 26.08
C ASN A 184 23.94 -6.25 24.91
N VAL A 185 23.84 -7.24 24.03
CA VAL A 185 22.93 -7.22 22.89
C VAL A 185 21.96 -8.39 23.03
N THR A 186 20.66 -8.07 23.06
CA THR A 186 19.59 -9.06 22.98
C THR A 186 19.15 -9.21 21.54
N GLU A 187 18.77 -10.43 21.14
CA GLU A 187 18.22 -10.69 19.81
C GLU A 187 16.79 -10.15 19.68
N ASN A 188 16.37 -9.91 18.44
CA ASN A 188 14.98 -9.63 18.13
C ASN A 188 14.18 -10.93 18.28
N ALA A 189 13.18 -10.93 19.17
CA ALA A 189 12.41 -12.12 19.50
C ALA A 189 11.68 -12.76 18.31
N LEU A 190 11.25 -11.99 17.30
CA LEU A 190 10.65 -12.53 16.07
C LEU A 190 11.65 -13.25 15.16
N LEU A 191 12.92 -12.85 15.24
CA LEU A 191 14.00 -13.46 14.45
C LEU A 191 14.64 -14.64 15.18
N LYS A 192 14.66 -14.58 16.51
CA LYS A 192 15.20 -15.64 17.37
C LYS A 192 14.26 -16.84 17.46
N ASN A 193 12.98 -16.57 17.70
CA ASN A 193 11.96 -17.59 17.85
C ASN A 193 11.16 -17.65 16.54
N ASP A 194 11.49 -18.61 15.68
CA ASP A 194 10.80 -18.80 14.40
C ASP A 194 9.85 -20.01 14.46
N ASP A 195 8.94 -19.97 15.42
CA ASP A 195 7.92 -21.00 15.58
C ASP A 195 6.84 -20.86 14.49
N PHE A 196 6.21 -21.98 14.12
CA PHE A 196 5.06 -22.00 13.20
C PHE A 196 3.77 -21.56 13.91
N LEU A 197 3.76 -20.30 14.34
CA LEU A 197 2.74 -19.67 15.17
C LEU A 197 2.55 -18.19 14.80
N PRO A 198 1.44 -17.56 15.24
CA PRO A 198 1.25 -16.12 15.14
C PRO A 198 2.41 -15.31 15.76
N SER A 199 2.76 -14.20 15.11
CA SER A 199 3.84 -13.31 15.54
C SER A 199 3.57 -12.69 16.92
N GLU A 200 2.32 -12.36 17.24
CA GLU A 200 1.96 -11.87 18.59
C GLU A 200 2.12 -12.92 19.70
N VAL A 201 1.95 -14.20 19.36
CA VAL A 201 2.17 -15.32 20.29
C VAL A 201 3.67 -15.52 20.52
N ILE A 202 4.47 -15.45 19.46
CA ILE A 202 5.94 -15.51 19.53
C ILE A 202 6.50 -14.37 20.39
N LEU A 203 5.94 -13.17 20.23
CA LEU A 203 6.29 -11.99 21.02
C LEU A 203 5.72 -12.01 22.44
N LYS A 204 4.90 -13.01 22.78
CA LYS A 204 4.22 -13.16 24.09
C LYS A 204 3.35 -11.95 24.45
N THR A 205 2.82 -11.23 23.45
CA THR A 205 1.90 -10.12 23.67
C THR A 205 0.47 -10.62 23.86
N LYS A 206 0.13 -11.81 23.34
CA LYS A 206 -1.17 -12.47 23.45
C LYS A 206 -1.05 -13.98 23.56
N ASN A 207 -2.15 -14.64 23.96
CA ASN A 207 -2.17 -16.09 24.12
C ASN A 207 -2.53 -16.79 22.82
N ALA A 208 -1.97 -17.97 22.60
CA ALA A 208 -2.28 -18.79 21.42
C ALA A 208 -3.77 -19.18 21.32
N ASN A 209 -4.49 -19.22 22.45
CA ASN A 209 -5.90 -19.58 22.48
C ASN A 209 -6.82 -18.49 21.90
N ASP A 210 -6.34 -17.24 21.83
CA ASP A 210 -7.08 -16.10 21.30
C ASP A 210 -7.13 -16.12 19.75
N TYR A 211 -6.25 -16.91 19.14
CA TYR A 211 -6.05 -16.99 17.69
C TYR A 211 -6.54 -18.30 17.08
N VAL A 212 -7.05 -18.19 15.85
CA VAL A 212 -7.20 -19.34 14.96
C VAL A 212 -5.80 -19.83 14.59
N LEU A 213 -5.56 -21.13 14.73
CA LEU A 213 -4.28 -21.77 14.40
C LEU A 213 -4.55 -22.93 13.44
N LEU A 214 -3.62 -23.19 12.51
CA LEU A 214 -3.73 -24.34 11.59
C LEU A 214 -3.89 -25.68 12.33
N LYS A 215 -3.23 -25.82 13.50
CA LYS A 215 -3.39 -27.00 14.37
C LYS A 215 -4.81 -27.22 14.90
N ASN A 216 -5.67 -26.18 14.91
CA ASN A 216 -7.09 -26.36 15.26
C ASN A 216 -7.85 -27.18 14.21
N PHE A 217 -7.25 -27.38 13.04
CA PHE A 217 -7.79 -28.15 11.92
C PHE A 217 -6.93 -29.36 11.56
N ASN A 218 -6.06 -29.81 12.48
CA ASN A 218 -5.10 -30.90 12.27
C ASN A 218 -4.11 -30.64 11.11
N ILE A 219 -3.77 -29.37 10.86
CA ILE A 219 -2.73 -28.98 9.89
C ILE A 219 -1.48 -28.55 10.65
N SER A 220 -0.36 -29.19 10.31
CA SER A 220 0.97 -28.98 10.84
C SER A 220 1.85 -28.21 9.86
N ARG A 221 3.11 -27.94 10.23
CA ARG A 221 4.05 -27.24 9.32
C ARG A 221 4.36 -28.09 8.10
N GLU A 222 4.41 -29.41 8.27
CA GLU A 222 4.75 -30.42 7.28
C GLU A 222 3.71 -30.53 6.16
N ASP A 223 2.47 -30.10 6.44
CA ASP A 223 1.36 -30.05 5.48
C ASP A 223 1.39 -28.79 4.60
N VAL A 224 2.34 -27.88 4.85
CA VAL A 224 2.53 -26.63 4.09
C VAL A 224 3.77 -26.72 3.19
N TYR A 225 3.53 -26.77 1.89
CA TYR A 225 4.55 -26.95 0.86
C TYR A 225 4.94 -25.58 0.28
N LEU A 226 6.22 -25.22 0.44
CA LEU A 226 6.79 -24.03 -0.18
C LEU A 226 7.33 -24.39 -1.56
N ILE A 227 6.80 -23.74 -2.59
CA ILE A 227 7.22 -23.91 -3.98
C ILE A 227 7.95 -22.63 -4.40
N GLU A 228 9.27 -22.61 -4.18
CA GLU A 228 10.13 -21.45 -4.41
C GLU A 228 10.55 -21.32 -5.88
N ASP A 229 10.67 -22.44 -6.62
CA ASP A 229 11.13 -22.47 -8.01
C ASP A 229 10.38 -23.51 -8.88
N GLU A 230 10.68 -23.52 -10.19
CA GLU A 230 10.04 -24.40 -11.16
C GLU A 230 10.33 -25.89 -10.90
N ALA A 231 11.50 -26.23 -10.33
CA ALA A 231 11.85 -27.63 -10.06
C ALA A 231 10.98 -28.22 -8.94
N GLN A 232 10.58 -27.39 -7.98
CA GLN A 232 9.66 -27.79 -6.92
C GLN A 232 8.19 -27.82 -7.37
N LEU A 233 7.82 -27.14 -8.45
CA LEU A 233 6.48 -27.18 -9.03
C LEU A 233 6.32 -28.44 -9.91
N THR A 234 6.15 -29.59 -9.26
CA THR A 234 6.04 -30.87 -9.97
C THR A 234 4.67 -31.03 -10.64
N ASP A 235 4.59 -31.94 -11.62
CA ASP A 235 3.34 -32.19 -12.33
C ASP A 235 2.29 -32.82 -11.40
N GLU A 236 2.71 -33.61 -10.41
CA GLU A 236 1.83 -34.18 -9.38
C GLU A 236 1.15 -33.10 -8.53
N ILE A 237 1.90 -32.04 -8.15
CA ILE A 237 1.34 -30.90 -7.41
C ILE A 237 0.34 -30.14 -8.27
N ILE A 238 0.69 -29.88 -9.54
CA ILE A 238 -0.20 -29.22 -10.49
C ILE A 238 -1.50 -30.00 -10.66
N GLU A 239 -1.41 -31.31 -10.88
CA GLU A 239 -2.57 -32.18 -11.06
C GLU A 239 -3.41 -32.27 -9.79
N GLU A 240 -2.78 -32.38 -8.61
CA GLU A 240 -3.48 -32.40 -7.32
C GLU A 240 -4.31 -31.12 -7.11
N ILE A 241 -3.75 -29.95 -7.41
CA ILE A 241 -4.46 -28.67 -7.33
C ILE A 241 -5.57 -28.57 -8.38
N LEU A 242 -5.30 -28.94 -9.63
CA LEU A 242 -6.27 -28.80 -10.73
C LEU A 242 -7.44 -29.78 -10.61
N ASN A 243 -7.23 -30.96 -10.00
CA ASN A 243 -8.27 -31.96 -9.79
C ASN A 243 -9.09 -31.71 -8.51
N ALA A 244 -8.66 -30.80 -7.63
CA ALA A 244 -9.44 -30.44 -6.45
C ALA A 244 -10.76 -29.75 -6.86
N PRO A 245 -11.92 -30.18 -6.35
CA PRO A 245 -13.21 -29.57 -6.71
C PRO A 245 -13.36 -28.15 -6.14
N GLN A 246 -12.65 -27.84 -5.06
CA GLN A 246 -12.63 -26.54 -4.42
C GLN A 246 -11.29 -26.30 -3.74
N THR A 247 -10.89 -25.03 -3.71
CA THR A 247 -9.61 -24.57 -3.15
C THR A 247 -9.80 -23.24 -2.45
N GLY A 248 -9.14 -23.05 -1.32
CA GLY A 248 -9.00 -21.75 -0.67
C GLY A 248 -7.81 -21.01 -1.26
N ILE A 249 -7.92 -19.70 -1.46
CA ILE A 249 -6.89 -18.90 -2.12
C ILE A 249 -6.71 -17.60 -1.37
N ASP A 250 -5.44 -17.21 -1.25
CA ASP A 250 -5.06 -15.85 -0.91
C ASP A 250 -3.81 -15.44 -1.72
N THR A 251 -3.41 -14.18 -1.61
CA THR A 251 -2.14 -13.71 -2.15
C THR A 251 -1.45 -12.73 -1.22
N GLU A 252 -0.10 -12.73 -1.23
CA GLU A 252 0.67 -11.71 -0.52
C GLU A 252 1.50 -10.86 -1.47
N SER A 253 1.43 -9.55 -1.28
CA SER A 253 2.08 -8.56 -2.15
C SER A 253 3.12 -7.76 -1.41
N PHE A 254 4.23 -7.47 -2.08
CA PHE A 254 5.22 -6.54 -1.55
C PHE A 254 4.86 -5.11 -1.90
N GLN A 255 4.96 -4.24 -0.90
CA GLN A 255 4.85 -2.80 -1.07
C GLN A 255 6.11 -2.17 -0.49
N GLU A 256 6.74 -1.30 -1.27
CA GLU A 256 7.92 -0.58 -0.83
C GLU A 256 7.57 0.38 0.32
N ILE A 257 8.34 0.32 1.40
CA ILE A 257 8.23 1.24 2.54
C ILE A 257 9.44 2.19 2.48
N PRO A 258 9.28 3.52 2.64
CA PRO A 258 8.04 4.25 2.90
C PRO A 258 7.09 4.33 1.71
N GLN A 259 5.80 4.14 1.95
CA GLN A 259 4.77 4.38 0.95
C GLN A 259 4.42 5.86 0.90
N THR A 260 4.53 6.46 -0.28
CA THR A 260 4.06 7.83 -0.50
C THR A 260 3.23 7.94 -1.78
N LYS A 261 2.70 9.13 -2.05
CA LYS A 261 1.99 9.42 -3.30
C LYS A 261 2.91 9.38 -4.53
N PHE A 262 4.23 9.33 -4.33
CA PHE A 262 5.26 9.33 -5.36
C PHE A 262 5.94 7.97 -5.53
N THR A 263 5.76 7.03 -4.61
CA THR A 263 6.26 5.67 -4.77
C THR A 263 5.43 4.91 -5.80
N SER A 264 6.11 4.26 -6.74
CA SER A 264 5.51 3.39 -7.74
C SER A 264 4.62 2.34 -7.07
N ARG A 265 3.33 2.31 -7.44
CA ARG A 265 2.39 1.26 -7.01
C ARG A 265 2.50 0.04 -7.91
N MET A 266 3.71 -0.50 -8.08
CA MET A 266 3.83 -1.84 -8.62
C MET A 266 3.54 -2.82 -7.48
N ASN A 267 2.25 -3.13 -7.28
CA ASN A 267 1.85 -4.24 -6.42
C ASN A 267 2.38 -5.53 -7.08
N LYS A 268 3.54 -5.96 -6.63
CA LYS A 268 4.12 -7.23 -7.05
C LYS A 268 3.57 -8.31 -6.12
N VAL A 269 2.68 -9.16 -6.64
CA VAL A 269 2.29 -10.37 -5.92
C VAL A 269 3.53 -11.24 -5.78
N CYS A 270 3.87 -11.52 -4.52
CA CYS A 270 5.06 -12.27 -4.13
C CYS A 270 4.73 -13.72 -3.86
N LEU A 271 3.56 -13.98 -3.25
CA LEU A 271 3.09 -15.32 -2.94
C LEU A 271 1.66 -15.52 -3.46
N LEU A 272 1.40 -16.72 -3.96
CA LEU A 272 0.07 -17.28 -4.18
C LEU A 272 -0.11 -18.45 -3.22
N GLN A 273 -1.14 -18.42 -2.39
CA GLN A 273 -1.46 -19.54 -1.50
C GLN A 273 -2.67 -20.29 -2.03
N ILE A 274 -2.58 -21.62 -2.05
CA ILE A 274 -3.66 -22.51 -2.48
C ILE A 274 -3.83 -23.59 -1.42
N ALA A 275 -4.96 -23.56 -0.72
CA ALA A 275 -5.32 -24.52 0.30
C ALA A 275 -6.28 -25.58 -0.24
N LEU A 276 -5.91 -26.83 -0.01
CA LEU A 276 -6.75 -28.02 -0.10
C LEU A 276 -7.14 -28.44 1.33
N PRO A 277 -8.06 -29.42 1.52
CA PRO A 277 -8.51 -29.81 2.85
C PRO A 277 -7.41 -30.26 3.84
N GLN A 278 -6.31 -30.84 3.33
CA GLN A 278 -5.23 -31.42 4.15
C GLN A 278 -3.83 -30.92 3.77
N LYS A 279 -3.69 -30.13 2.69
CA LYS A 279 -2.41 -29.63 2.20
C LYS A 279 -2.54 -28.18 1.78
N ILE A 280 -1.50 -27.41 1.98
CA ILE A 280 -1.46 -26.01 1.58
C ILE A 280 -0.19 -25.77 0.77
N PHE A 281 -0.34 -25.18 -0.41
CA PHE A 281 0.77 -24.84 -1.29
C PHE A 281 0.98 -23.33 -1.27
N ILE A 282 2.18 -22.88 -0.98
CA ILE A 282 2.59 -21.47 -1.06
C ILE A 282 3.60 -21.36 -2.19
N LEU A 283 3.19 -20.72 -3.28
CA LEU A 283 4.00 -20.56 -4.47
C LEU A 283 4.68 -19.19 -4.44
N ASN A 284 5.99 -19.14 -4.63
CA ASN A 284 6.75 -17.90 -4.80
C ASN A 284 6.51 -17.30 -6.19
N SER A 285 5.33 -16.69 -6.37
CA SER A 285 4.92 -16.04 -7.60
C SER A 285 5.94 -15.03 -8.13
N ALA A 286 6.65 -14.33 -7.23
CA ALA A 286 7.68 -13.38 -7.63
C ALA A 286 8.88 -14.03 -8.34
N ASN A 287 9.25 -15.25 -7.96
CA ASN A 287 10.33 -16.01 -8.59
C ASN A 287 9.83 -16.85 -9.79
N LEU A 288 8.61 -17.36 -9.70
CA LEU A 288 8.00 -18.22 -10.71
C LEU A 288 7.47 -17.45 -11.94
N THR A 289 7.45 -16.12 -11.93
CA THR A 289 6.82 -15.32 -13.00
C THR A 289 7.35 -15.65 -14.40
N SER A 290 8.63 -16.02 -14.55
CA SER A 290 9.24 -16.40 -15.84
C SER A 290 9.11 -17.89 -16.18
N SER A 291 8.61 -18.72 -15.27
CA SER A 291 8.44 -20.16 -15.49
C SER A 291 7.28 -20.43 -16.45
N CYS A 292 7.56 -21.06 -17.58
CA CYS A 292 6.52 -21.44 -18.55
C CYS A 292 5.52 -22.42 -17.92
N LYS A 293 6.02 -23.36 -17.10
CA LYS A 293 5.19 -24.32 -16.36
C LYS A 293 4.22 -23.60 -15.41
N TYR A 294 4.72 -22.66 -14.61
CA TYR A 294 3.89 -21.87 -13.71
C TYR A 294 2.85 -21.02 -14.45
N GLN A 295 3.23 -20.37 -15.55
CA GLN A 295 2.32 -19.56 -16.35
C GLN A 295 1.17 -20.39 -16.92
N GLN A 296 1.48 -21.58 -17.47
CA GLN A 296 0.47 -22.50 -17.98
C GLN A 296 -0.42 -23.04 -16.87
N PHE A 297 0.16 -23.42 -15.73
CA PHE A 297 -0.60 -23.83 -14.55
C PHE A 297 -1.58 -22.74 -14.13
N LEU A 298 -1.13 -21.49 -14.02
CA LEU A 298 -1.96 -20.40 -13.53
C LEU A 298 -3.14 -20.11 -14.47
N VAL A 299 -2.92 -20.11 -15.79
CA VAL A 299 -3.99 -19.93 -16.78
C VAL A 299 -4.98 -21.10 -16.77
N LYS A 300 -4.49 -22.35 -16.67
CA LYS A 300 -5.34 -23.54 -16.54
C LYS A 300 -6.16 -23.49 -15.26
N TYR A 301 -5.53 -23.15 -14.14
CA TYR A 301 -6.19 -23.03 -12.86
C TYR A 301 -7.25 -21.94 -12.90
N ALA A 302 -6.93 -20.73 -13.39
CA ALA A 302 -7.84 -19.60 -13.56
C ALA A 302 -9.14 -19.98 -14.31
N THR A 303 -9.01 -20.77 -15.37
CA THR A 303 -10.11 -21.17 -16.26
C THR A 303 -10.78 -22.49 -15.85
N SER A 304 -10.27 -23.19 -14.82
CA SER A 304 -10.80 -24.48 -14.38
C SER A 304 -12.19 -24.36 -13.73
N ASN A 305 -12.88 -25.50 -13.64
CA ASN A 305 -14.17 -25.62 -12.92
C ASN A 305 -14.01 -25.80 -11.41
N ALA A 306 -12.79 -25.82 -10.87
CA ALA A 306 -12.57 -25.84 -9.43
C ALA A 306 -13.06 -24.53 -8.81
N LEU A 307 -13.78 -24.61 -7.69
CA LEU A 307 -14.17 -23.44 -6.92
C LEU A 307 -12.92 -22.78 -6.32
N LYS A 308 -12.83 -21.46 -6.46
CA LYS A 308 -11.70 -20.63 -6.04
C LYS A 308 -12.21 -19.64 -5.00
N ILE A 309 -11.97 -19.96 -3.74
CA ILE A 309 -12.62 -19.32 -2.61
C ILE A 309 -11.62 -18.41 -1.92
N GLY A 310 -11.92 -17.12 -1.83
CA GLY A 310 -11.03 -16.17 -1.17
C GLY A 310 -11.76 -14.93 -0.66
N GLN A 311 -10.99 -14.01 -0.09
CA GLN A 311 -11.47 -12.73 0.43
C GLN A 311 -10.98 -11.59 -0.47
N ASN A 312 -11.89 -10.96 -1.22
CA ASN A 312 -11.56 -9.90 -2.20
C ASN A 312 -10.61 -10.40 -3.31
N LEU A 313 -10.76 -11.67 -3.69
CA LEU A 313 -9.79 -12.43 -4.47
C LEU A 313 -9.66 -11.96 -5.93
N ARG A 314 -10.76 -11.48 -6.53
CA ARG A 314 -10.80 -11.22 -7.98
C ARG A 314 -9.70 -10.26 -8.43
N GLN A 315 -9.48 -9.16 -7.72
CA GLN A 315 -8.50 -8.14 -8.11
C GLN A 315 -7.07 -8.64 -7.93
N ASP A 316 -6.83 -9.44 -6.90
CA ASP A 316 -5.52 -10.01 -6.61
C ASP A 316 -5.13 -11.06 -7.66
N PHE A 317 -6.09 -11.92 -8.04
CA PHE A 317 -5.88 -12.90 -9.10
C PHE A 317 -5.65 -12.23 -10.47
N LEU A 318 -6.36 -11.14 -10.78
CA LEU A 318 -6.11 -10.35 -11.99
C LEU A 318 -4.70 -9.72 -11.98
N SER A 319 -4.24 -9.27 -10.82
CA SER A 319 -2.87 -8.73 -10.66
C SER A 319 -1.82 -9.81 -10.93
N LEU A 320 -2.07 -11.03 -10.46
CA LEU A 320 -1.21 -12.19 -10.68
C LEU A 320 -1.14 -12.59 -12.17
N LEU A 321 -2.28 -12.62 -12.87
CA LEU A 321 -2.33 -12.85 -14.32
C LEU A 321 -1.62 -11.72 -15.09
N GLY A 322 -1.77 -10.47 -14.63
CA GLY A 322 -1.07 -9.32 -15.18
C GLY A 322 0.46 -9.45 -15.08
N GLN A 323 0.99 -9.97 -13.97
CA GLN A 323 2.43 -10.20 -13.79
C GLN A 323 3.01 -11.17 -14.81
N ILE A 324 2.26 -12.21 -15.18
CA ILE A 324 2.66 -13.14 -16.25
C ILE A 324 2.26 -12.68 -17.66
N ARG A 325 1.74 -11.45 -17.79
CA ARG A 325 1.26 -10.86 -19.06
C ARG A 325 0.16 -11.69 -19.74
N ALA A 326 -0.61 -12.44 -18.96
CA ALA A 326 -1.74 -13.20 -19.47
C ALA A 326 -2.97 -12.29 -19.60
N SER A 327 -3.31 -11.92 -20.83
CA SER A 327 -4.48 -11.11 -21.16
C SER A 327 -5.65 -11.96 -21.66
N GLY A 328 -6.88 -11.53 -21.39
CA GLY A 328 -8.09 -12.18 -21.92
C GLY A 328 -8.43 -13.53 -21.26
N VAL A 329 -7.80 -13.86 -20.13
CA VAL A 329 -8.10 -15.07 -19.36
C VAL A 329 -9.40 -14.89 -18.60
N GLN A 330 -10.35 -15.81 -18.82
CA GLN A 330 -11.60 -15.82 -18.08
C GLN A 330 -11.40 -16.45 -16.69
N LEU A 331 -11.69 -15.68 -15.64
CA LEU A 331 -11.71 -16.19 -14.26
C LEU A 331 -13.02 -16.94 -14.00
N ASN A 332 -12.93 -18.27 -13.87
CA ASN A 332 -14.08 -19.14 -13.64
C ASN A 332 -14.19 -19.54 -12.17
N GLN A 333 -15.43 -19.68 -11.68
CA GLN A 333 -15.75 -20.27 -10.38
C GLN A 333 -15.11 -19.55 -9.16
N ILE A 334 -14.99 -18.23 -9.23
CA ILE A 334 -14.53 -17.39 -8.11
C ILE A 334 -15.67 -17.21 -7.10
N ILE A 335 -15.38 -17.48 -5.83
CA ILE A 335 -16.28 -17.28 -4.71
C ILE A 335 -15.69 -16.20 -3.79
N GLU A 336 -16.38 -15.08 -3.69
CA GLU A 336 -16.03 -13.99 -2.77
C GLU A 336 -16.69 -14.22 -1.40
N LEU A 337 -15.89 -14.52 -0.38
CA LEU A 337 -16.41 -14.80 0.96
C LEU A 337 -17.12 -13.61 1.59
N SER A 338 -16.69 -12.39 1.28
CA SER A 338 -17.34 -11.16 1.75
C SER A 338 -18.80 -11.09 1.30
N GLU A 339 -19.10 -11.50 0.06
CA GLU A 339 -20.46 -11.52 -0.49
C GLU A 339 -21.31 -12.60 0.17
N LEU A 340 -20.78 -13.82 0.30
CA LEU A 340 -21.48 -14.92 0.98
C LEU A 340 -21.76 -14.60 2.45
N PHE A 341 -20.78 -14.02 3.14
CA PHE A 341 -20.96 -13.59 4.52
C PHE A 341 -22.04 -12.52 4.65
N GLN A 342 -22.05 -11.51 3.77
CA GLN A 342 -23.08 -10.47 3.78
C GLN A 342 -24.48 -11.05 3.50
N GLN A 343 -24.60 -12.04 2.63
CA GLN A 343 -25.87 -12.72 2.36
C GLN A 343 -26.39 -13.47 3.60
N LYS A 344 -25.50 -14.17 4.34
CA LYS A 344 -25.87 -14.89 5.56
C LYS A 344 -26.09 -13.97 6.77
N PHE A 345 -25.39 -12.84 6.83
CA PHE A 345 -25.42 -11.91 7.95
C PHE A 345 -25.66 -10.47 7.46
N PRO A 346 -26.84 -10.16 6.89
CA PRO A 346 -27.12 -8.87 6.25
C PRO A 346 -27.04 -7.66 7.19
N GLN A 347 -27.15 -7.88 8.50
CA GLN A 347 -27.04 -6.86 9.53
C GLN A 347 -25.58 -6.43 9.81
N GLU A 348 -24.61 -7.23 9.42
CA GLU A 348 -23.21 -6.92 9.68
C GLU A 348 -22.68 -5.87 8.71
N LYS A 349 -21.89 -4.93 9.26
CA LYS A 349 -21.23 -3.89 8.48
C LYS A 349 -19.80 -4.26 8.08
N LYS A 350 -19.19 -5.20 8.81
CA LYS A 350 -17.82 -5.66 8.59
C LYS A 350 -17.87 -7.03 7.92
N THR A 351 -17.07 -7.20 6.87
CA THR A 351 -17.00 -8.45 6.08
C THR A 351 -15.57 -8.94 5.88
N ASN A 352 -14.59 -8.35 6.56
CA ASN A 352 -13.19 -8.79 6.47
C ASN A 352 -13.00 -10.16 7.14
N LEU A 353 -11.99 -10.91 6.66
CA LEU A 353 -11.76 -12.31 7.04
C LEU A 353 -11.59 -12.50 8.56
N SER A 354 -10.82 -11.63 9.21
CA SER A 354 -10.62 -11.64 10.66
C SER A 354 -11.93 -11.46 11.44
N PHE A 355 -12.84 -10.59 10.97
CA PHE A 355 -14.15 -10.43 11.59
C PHE A 355 -15.03 -11.67 11.39
N GLN A 356 -15.00 -12.28 10.20
CA GLN A 356 -15.73 -13.54 9.95
C GLN A 356 -15.24 -14.65 10.90
N CYS A 357 -13.92 -14.78 11.08
CA CYS A 357 -13.32 -15.74 12.02
C CYS A 357 -13.76 -15.49 13.47
N SER A 358 -13.67 -14.23 13.92
CA SER A 358 -14.10 -13.86 15.27
C SER A 358 -15.57 -14.22 15.51
N LYS A 359 -16.44 -13.92 14.54
CA LYS A 359 -17.88 -14.19 14.64
C LYS A 359 -18.22 -15.67 14.62
N LEU A 360 -17.56 -16.46 13.78
CA LEU A 360 -17.96 -17.85 13.51
C LEU A 360 -17.16 -18.88 14.32
N LEU A 361 -15.92 -18.55 14.65
CA LEU A 361 -14.98 -19.44 15.36
C LEU A 361 -14.67 -18.96 16.78
N GLY A 362 -15.11 -17.75 17.15
CA GLY A 362 -14.82 -17.15 18.46
C GLY A 362 -13.37 -16.73 18.65
N LYS A 363 -12.58 -16.70 17.57
CA LYS A 363 -11.14 -16.41 17.59
C LYS A 363 -10.74 -15.50 16.45
N GLU A 364 -9.70 -14.70 16.66
CA GLU A 364 -9.21 -13.76 15.66
C GLU A 364 -8.12 -14.37 14.78
N LEU A 365 -7.79 -13.69 13.69
CA LEU A 365 -6.57 -13.90 12.91
C LEU A 365 -5.53 -12.88 13.36
N ASP A 366 -4.28 -13.31 13.55
CA ASP A 366 -3.17 -12.38 13.79
C ASP A 366 -2.90 -11.60 12.52
N LYS A 367 -2.72 -10.28 12.63
CA LYS A 367 -2.56 -9.36 11.51
C LYS A 367 -1.15 -8.80 11.38
N VAL A 368 -0.22 -9.18 12.26
CA VAL A 368 1.14 -8.63 12.26
C VAL A 368 1.85 -8.86 10.92
N GLU A 369 1.61 -10.01 10.29
CA GLU A 369 2.21 -10.36 9.00
C GLU A 369 1.48 -9.75 7.78
N GLN A 370 0.35 -9.06 7.97
CA GLN A 370 -0.29 -8.30 6.89
C GLN A 370 0.63 -7.21 6.34
N ILE A 371 1.52 -6.67 7.18
CA ILE A 371 2.58 -5.74 6.80
C ILE A 371 3.91 -6.46 6.95
N SER A 372 4.36 -7.11 5.87
CA SER A 372 5.58 -7.92 5.85
C SER A 372 6.38 -7.71 4.58
N ASN A 373 7.69 -7.96 4.62
CA ASN A 373 8.51 -7.95 3.42
C ASN A 373 8.42 -9.32 2.74
N TRP A 374 7.35 -9.52 1.98
CA TRP A 374 7.06 -10.78 1.27
C TRP A 374 8.05 -11.12 0.14
N GLN A 375 8.99 -10.23 -0.18
CA GLN A 375 10.11 -10.53 -1.09
C GLN A 375 11.31 -11.15 -0.39
N ARG A 376 11.47 -10.93 0.92
CA ARG A 376 12.61 -11.48 1.66
C ARG A 376 12.55 -13.00 1.66
N ARG A 377 13.70 -13.64 1.47
CA ARG A 377 13.90 -15.08 1.62
C ARG A 377 15.07 -15.39 2.58
N PRO A 378 15.03 -16.52 3.29
CA PRO A 378 13.88 -17.44 3.41
C PRO A 378 12.69 -16.77 4.14
N LEU A 379 11.48 -17.29 3.94
CA LEU A 379 10.33 -16.90 4.75
C LEU A 379 10.47 -17.47 6.16
N ARG A 380 10.07 -16.68 7.16
CA ARG A 380 9.93 -17.13 8.55
C ARG A 380 8.74 -18.08 8.70
N ASN A 381 8.80 -19.02 9.63
CA ASN A 381 7.67 -19.89 9.95
C ASN A 381 6.41 -19.12 10.36
N ALA A 382 6.53 -17.97 11.03
CA ALA A 382 5.36 -17.12 11.31
C ALA A 382 4.70 -16.56 10.03
N GLN A 383 5.51 -16.14 9.05
CA GLN A 383 5.04 -15.70 7.73
C GLN A 383 4.36 -16.85 6.97
N ILE A 384 4.97 -18.04 7.02
CA ILE A 384 4.43 -19.25 6.38
C ILE A 384 3.10 -19.64 7.04
N HIS A 385 3.01 -19.62 8.37
CA HIS A 385 1.79 -19.92 9.11
C HIS A 385 0.67 -18.94 8.74
N TYR A 386 0.96 -17.64 8.76
CA TYR A 386 0.01 -16.60 8.38
C TYR A 386 -0.52 -16.80 6.95
N ALA A 387 0.39 -16.90 5.98
CA ALA A 387 0.03 -17.07 4.57
C ALA A 387 -0.78 -18.35 4.31
N ALA A 388 -0.39 -19.46 4.94
CA ALA A 388 -1.11 -20.72 4.83
C ALA A 388 -2.52 -20.64 5.46
N LEU A 389 -2.62 -20.01 6.63
CA LEU A 389 -3.88 -19.87 7.35
C LEU A 389 -4.90 -19.02 6.57
N ASP A 390 -4.49 -17.93 5.93
CA ASP A 390 -5.42 -17.04 5.21
C ASP A 390 -6.07 -17.75 4.01
N ALA A 391 -5.34 -18.58 3.26
CA ALA A 391 -5.95 -19.42 2.22
C ALA A 391 -6.81 -20.55 2.82
N TYR A 392 -6.33 -21.23 3.86
CA TYR A 392 -7.04 -22.36 4.46
C TYR A 392 -8.37 -21.95 5.11
N ILE A 393 -8.35 -20.85 5.85
CA ILE A 393 -9.53 -20.37 6.56
C ILE A 393 -10.63 -19.95 5.57
N CYS A 394 -10.25 -19.45 4.38
CA CYS A 394 -11.20 -19.19 3.31
C CYS A 394 -11.98 -20.46 2.90
N LEU A 395 -11.25 -21.56 2.67
CA LEU A 395 -11.86 -22.86 2.36
C LEU A 395 -12.74 -23.37 3.50
N HIS A 396 -12.28 -23.23 4.75
CA HIS A 396 -13.01 -23.68 5.93
C HIS A 396 -14.33 -22.92 6.12
N LEU A 397 -14.30 -21.58 6.07
CA LEU A 397 -15.48 -20.74 6.25
C LEU A 397 -16.53 -21.00 5.17
N TYR A 398 -16.11 -21.23 3.92
CA TYR A 398 -17.03 -21.61 2.86
C TYR A 398 -17.79 -22.92 3.15
N ASN A 399 -17.10 -23.92 3.71
CA ASN A 399 -17.74 -25.17 4.09
C ASN A 399 -18.75 -24.95 5.24
N LEU A 400 -18.46 -24.05 6.20
CA LEU A 400 -19.42 -23.64 7.23
C LEU A 400 -20.63 -22.89 6.63
N TYR A 401 -20.45 -22.15 5.54
CA TYR A 401 -21.55 -21.49 4.84
C TYR A 401 -22.41 -22.44 4.01
N LYS A 402 -21.88 -23.60 3.61
CA LYS A 402 -22.66 -24.61 2.88
C LYS A 402 -23.53 -25.49 3.79
N GLN A 403 -23.13 -25.61 5.05
CA GLN A 403 -23.96 -26.17 6.13
C GLN A 403 -25.11 -25.18 6.43
#